data_AF-A0A8S2UNX3-F1
#
_entry.id   AF-A0A8S2UNX3-F1
#
_cell.length_a   1.000
_cell.length_b   1.000
_cell.length_c   1.000
_cell.angle_alpha   90.00
_cell.angle_beta   90.00
_cell.angle_gamma   90.00
#
_symmetry.space_group_name_H-M   'P 1'
#
loop_
_entity.id
_entity.type
_entity.pdbx_description
1 polymer ?
#
loop_
_entity_poly.entity_id
_entity_poly.type
_entity_poly.pdbx_seq_one_letter_code
_entity_poly.pdbx_strand_id
1 'polypeptide(L)'
;VDLFRKPLPPAPLGQQPPSSRRQRRKILEEEKFVQDLGHIIERDFFPDVKLLRAKEKYLTALEKNDVVTLRDLYAKYSIHRGPT
;
A
#
# COMPACT_ATOMS: atom_id res chain seq x y z
N VAL A 1 34.46 13.84 -31.32
CA VAL A 1 33.35 14.78 -31.58
C VAL A 1 32.85 15.29 -30.24
N ASP A 2 33.45 16.38 -29.77
CA ASP A 2 33.20 16.94 -28.45
C ASP A 2 31.77 17.43 -28.31
N LEU A 3 30.97 16.70 -27.55
CA LEU A 3 29.65 17.11 -27.06
C LEU A 3 29.84 18.18 -25.96
N PHE A 4 30.38 19.32 -26.35
CA PHE A 4 30.50 20.49 -25.49
C PHE A 4 29.07 20.99 -25.19
N ARG A 5 28.50 20.52 -24.07
CA ARG A 5 27.26 21.07 -23.53
C ARG A 5 27.55 22.52 -23.15
N LYS A 6 27.20 23.44 -24.04
CA LYS A 6 27.22 24.87 -23.75
C LYS A 6 26.50 25.11 -22.41
N PRO A 7 27.10 25.88 -21.49
CA PRO A 7 26.48 26.16 -20.21
C PRO A 7 25.14 26.84 -20.47
N LEU A 8 24.12 26.45 -19.70
CA LEU A 8 22.80 27.06 -19.77
C LEU A 8 22.95 28.57 -19.55
N PRO A 9 22.27 29.41 -20.35
CA PRO A 9 22.32 30.85 -20.16
C PRO A 9 21.88 31.19 -18.74
N PRO A 10 22.50 32.21 -18.10
CA PRO A 10 22.07 32.65 -16.78
C PRO A 10 20.59 33.01 -16.85
N ALA A 11 19.79 32.46 -15.93
CA ALA A 11 18.37 32.76 -15.86
C ALA A 11 18.18 34.28 -15.76
N PRO A 12 17.15 34.86 -16.42
CA PRO A 12 16.89 36.29 -16.32
C PRO A 12 16.82 36.71 -14.85
N LEU A 13 17.52 37.78 -14.50
CA LEU A 13 17.50 38.42 -13.18
C LEU A 13 16.03 38.67 -12.80
N GLY A 14 15.47 37.80 -11.95
CA GLY A 14 14.06 37.87 -11.53
C GLY A 14 13.31 36.53 -11.50
N GLN A 15 13.81 35.48 -12.17
CA GLN A 15 13.21 34.14 -12.08
C GLN A 15 14.08 33.24 -11.21
N GLN A 16 13.87 33.33 -9.89
CA GLN A 16 14.36 32.28 -8.98
C GLN A 16 13.70 30.95 -9.39
N PRO A 17 14.45 29.83 -9.43
CA PRO A 17 13.82 28.52 -9.62
C PRO A 17 12.73 28.36 -8.56
N PRO A 18 11.56 27.77 -8.89
CA PRO A 18 10.51 27.59 -7.90
C PRO A 18 11.12 26.87 -6.71
N SER A 19 11.17 27.54 -5.56
CA SER A 19 11.74 26.95 -4.37
C SER A 19 11.01 25.63 -4.16
N SER A 20 11.74 24.52 -4.15
CA SER A 20 11.15 23.23 -3.82
C SER A 20 10.57 23.44 -2.43
N ARG A 21 9.23 23.56 -2.33
CA ARG A 21 8.56 23.76 -1.05
C ARG A 21 8.95 22.55 -0.22
N ARG A 22 9.93 22.73 0.68
CA ARG A 22 10.37 21.68 1.58
C ARG A 22 9.12 21.29 2.35
N GLN A 23 8.58 20.13 2.03
CA GLN A 23 7.37 19.63 2.66
C GLN A 23 7.67 19.62 4.16
N ARG A 24 6.89 20.38 4.93
CA ARG A 24 7.05 20.42 6.37
C ARG A 24 6.86 19.00 6.88
N ARG A 25 7.94 18.38 7.37
CA ARG A 25 7.88 17.04 7.95
C ARG A 25 7.03 17.13 9.20
N LYS A 26 5.95 16.36 9.24
CA LYS A 26 5.13 16.21 10.44
C LYS A 26 5.75 15.11 11.28
N ILE A 27 6.16 15.44 12.51
CA ILE A 27 6.57 14.45 13.50
C ILE A 27 5.30 13.75 13.98
N LEU A 28 5.30 12.42 13.97
CA LEU A 28 4.20 11.60 14.46
C LEU A 28 4.45 11.18 15.91
N GLU A 29 3.37 10.95 16.63
CA GLU A 29 3.39 10.24 17.91
C GLU A 29 3.78 8.77 17.68
N GLU A 30 4.42 8.17 18.68
CA GLU A 30 4.95 6.80 18.59
C GLU A 30 3.89 5.78 18.19
N GLU A 31 2.75 5.76 18.90
CA GLU A 31 1.62 4.85 18.63
C GLU A 31 1.18 4.93 17.15
N LYS A 32 1.05 6.16 16.65
CA LYS A 32 0.63 6.42 15.28
C LYS A 32 1.69 5.97 14.27
N PHE A 33 2.96 6.24 14.57
CA PHE A 33 4.07 5.82 13.73
C PHE A 33 4.12 4.30 13.59
N VAL A 34 4.01 3.56 14.70
CA VAL A 34 4.03 2.09 14.71
C VAL A 34 2.84 1.51 13.96
N GLN A 35 1.64 2.06 14.15
CA GLN A 35 0.44 1.64 13.43
C GLN A 35 0.58 1.84 11.91
N ASP A 36 0.94 3.06 11.50
CA ASP A 36 1.09 3.41 10.08
C ASP A 36 2.20 2.57 9.42
N LEU A 37 3.31 2.33 10.14
CA LEU A 37 4.39 1.45 9.69
C LEU A 37 3.92 0.01 9.52
N GLY A 38 3.14 -0.53 10.47
CA GLY A 38 2.56 -1.86 10.36
C GLY A 38 1.70 -2.03 9.11
N HIS A 39 0.89 -1.02 8.78
CA HIS A 39 0.08 -1.03 7.56
C HIS A 39 0.93 -1.04 6.28
N ILE A 40 2.04 -0.30 6.25
CA ILE A 40 2.98 -0.30 5.12
C ILE A 40 3.63 -1.67 4.98
N ILE A 41 4.11 -2.24 6.08
CA ILE A 41 4.74 -3.56 6.09
C ILE A 41 3.76 -4.64 5.61
N GLU A 42 2.53 -4.63 6.12
CA GLU A 42 1.49 -5.59 5.69
C GLU A 42 1.22 -5.48 4.19
N ARG A 43 1.11 -4.25 3.66
CA ARG A 43 0.88 -4.01 2.24
C ARG A 43 2.03 -4.49 1.35
N ASP A 44 3.26 -4.20 1.74
CA ASP A 44 4.44 -4.37 0.87
C ASP A 44 5.08 -5.76 1.01
N PHE A 45 5.04 -6.35 2.21
CA PHE A 45 5.69 -7.62 2.51
C PHE A 45 4.70 -8.77 2.71
N PHE A 46 3.43 -8.48 2.97
CA PHE A 46 2.42 -9.51 3.25
C PHE A 46 1.12 -9.33 2.43
N PRO A 47 1.21 -9.26 1.08
CA PRO A 47 0.05 -9.05 0.22
C PRO A 47 -1.03 -10.14 0.39
N ASP A 48 -0.61 -11.36 0.72
CA ASP A 48 -1.48 -12.54 0.86
C ASP A 48 -2.05 -12.73 2.28
N VAL A 49 -1.71 -11.87 3.25
CA VAL A 49 -2.14 -12.06 4.65
C VAL A 49 -3.66 -12.13 4.79
N LYS A 50 -4.39 -11.37 3.98
CA LYS A 50 -5.86 -11.37 3.94
C LYS A 50 -6.40 -12.71 3.46
N LEU A 51 -5.76 -13.30 2.45
CA LEU A 51 -6.12 -14.63 1.94
C LEU A 51 -5.79 -15.72 2.95
N LEU A 52 -4.62 -15.65 3.60
CA LEU A 52 -4.21 -16.61 4.62
C LEU A 52 -5.19 -16.63 5.80
N ARG A 53 -5.57 -15.46 6.33
CA ARG A 53 -6.58 -15.34 7.39
C ARG A 53 -7.95 -15.89 6.96
N ALA A 54 -8.33 -15.70 5.70
CA ALA A 54 -9.57 -16.25 5.16
C ALA A 54 -9.54 -17.79 5.09
N LYS A 55 -8.41 -18.36 4.65
CA LYS A 55 -8.17 -19.81 4.61
C LYS A 55 -8.19 -20.41 6.01
N GLU A 56 -7.51 -19.79 6.96
CA GLU A 56 -7.54 -20.19 8.38
C GLU A 56 -8.98 -20.21 8.89
N LYS A 57 -9.73 -19.11 8.70
CA LYS A 57 -11.14 -19.03 9.13
C LYS A 57 -12.01 -20.11 8.51
N TYR A 58 -11.80 -20.43 7.23
CA TYR A 58 -12.50 -21.52 6.55
C TYR A 58 -12.21 -22.88 7.19
N LEU A 59 -10.92 -23.20 7.40
CA LEU A 59 -10.51 -24.47 7.99
C LEU A 59 -11.04 -24.63 9.41
N THR A 60 -10.95 -23.59 10.25
CA THR A 60 -11.50 -23.61 11.61
C THR A 60 -13.03 -23.79 11.61
N ALA A 61 -13.74 -23.15 10.68
CA ALA A 61 -15.19 -23.34 10.55
C ALA A 61 -15.53 -24.77 10.12
N LEU A 62 -14.73 -25.36 9.23
CA LEU A 62 -14.89 -26.73 8.77
C LEU A 62 -14.65 -27.75 9.90
N GLU A 63 -13.59 -27.56 10.70
CA GLU A 63 -13.32 -28.37 11.89
C GLU A 63 -14.46 -28.30 12.92
N LYS A 64 -15.06 -27.12 13.09
CA LYS A 64 -16.16 -26.89 14.04
C LYS A 64 -17.55 -27.26 13.48
N ASN A 65 -17.65 -27.68 12.22
CA ASN A 65 -18.92 -27.82 11.50
C ASN A 65 -19.80 -26.56 11.57
N ASP A 66 -19.19 -25.37 11.58
CA ASP A 66 -19.90 -24.09 11.59
C ASP A 66 -20.36 -23.72 10.18
N VAL A 67 -21.54 -24.22 9.82
CA VAL A 67 -22.15 -24.05 8.50
C VAL A 67 -22.48 -22.59 8.19
N VAL A 68 -22.77 -21.77 9.21
CA VAL A 68 -23.07 -20.34 9.04
C VAL A 68 -21.83 -19.61 8.56
N THR A 69 -20.71 -19.79 9.27
CA THR A 69 -19.44 -19.17 8.92
C THR A 69 -18.93 -19.62 7.54
N LEU A 70 -19.11 -20.90 7.19
CA LEU A 70 -18.75 -21.42 5.87
C LEU A 70 -19.54 -20.76 4.74
N ARG A 71 -20.85 -20.54 4.95
CA ARG A 71 -21.73 -19.91 3.95
C ARG A 71 -21.37 -18.44 3.73
N ASP A 72 -21.07 -17.71 4.81
CA ASP A 72 -20.63 -16.31 4.73
C ASP A 72 -19.28 -16.17 4.00
N LEU A 73 -18.33 -17.06 4.29
CA LEU A 73 -17.05 -17.11 3.59
C LEU A 73 -17.27 -17.42 2.10
N TYR A 74 -18.11 -18.39 1.77
CA TYR A 74 -18.41 -18.72 0.38
C TYR A 74 -19.02 -17.53 -0.36
N ALA A 75 -20.00 -16.84 0.22
CA ALA A 75 -20.59 -15.65 -0.37
C ALA A 75 -19.56 -14.54 -0.62
N LYS A 76 -18.65 -14.31 0.34
CA LYS A 76 -17.63 -13.26 0.25
C LYS A 76 -16.60 -13.51 -0.85
N TYR A 77 -16.23 -14.76 -1.11
CA TYR A 77 -15.13 -15.11 -2.03
C TYR A 77 -15.58 -15.76 -3.35
N SER A 78 -16.85 -16.17 -3.49
CA SER A 78 -17.39 -16.75 -4.75
C SER A 78 -17.70 -15.71 -5.83
N ILE A 79 -17.89 -14.44 -5.47
CA ILE A 79 -18.30 -13.35 -6.38
C ILE A 79 -17.20 -12.96 -7.39
N HIS A 80 -15.96 -13.42 -7.23
CA HIS A 80 -14.83 -13.05 -8.11
C HIS A 80 -14.53 -14.06 -9.23
N ARG A 81 -15.42 -15.01 -9.52
CA ARG A 81 -15.34 -15.77 -10.77
C ARG A 81 -16.14 -15.03 -11.85
N GLY A 82 -15.50 -14.05 -12.48
CA GLY A 82 -16.01 -13.49 -13.74
C GLY A 82 -16.11 -14.58 -14.83
N PRO A 83 -16.95 -14.37 -15.86
CA PRO A 83 -17.11 -15.34 -16.93
C PRO A 83 -15.78 -15.49 -17.68
N THR A 84 -15.34 -16.74 -17.83
CA THR A 84 -14.25 -17.16 -18.72
C THR A 84 -14.63 -16.97 -20.17
#